data_AF-A0A8S1D980-F1
#
_entry.id   AF-A0A8S1D980-F1
#
_cell.length_a   1.000
_cell.length_b   1.000
_cell.length_c   1.000
_cell.angle_alpha   90.00
_cell.angle_beta   90.00
_cell.angle_gamma   90.00
#
_symmetry.space_group_name_H-M   'P 1'
#
loop_
_entity.id
_entity.type
_entity.pdbx_description
1 polymer ?
#
loop_
_entity_poly.entity_id
_entity_poly.type
_entity_poly.pdbx_seq_one_letter_code
_entity_poly.pdbx_strand_id
1 'polypeptide(L)'
;MFLSQNMTQSGSKKRLFSEAFGSTQSTASQCAENFPTRFKSLLQEQQVALQQTRQDLLDPVKKNSVKSMVFLANQLVSKGTLSKVSLGKLIRSFRLPLELVWMLHCAELLHCTLYLESLDESNLASVSVRLAKLVQDGAVVSVDLIKSCAALAHGPEPPANLAPVVRTCHALLAQVERRLPFEEVDSAKKGPWWLVHLQQSLSPGVFARLAGSLLEVRLTSPPFISVHQALARQHEWKYPLPAFKMLLESQGSSTSALNLLTRVINEAREVNWKSALICVSSFVSLYSDADQKLSDLVRAWLSQALEHQEPETLLLCFVLIRQLGHASSTAPYASWFRNTFGSKHNTPCRTPAHFSYLLSFLNQLVQHEPLHCLKTHHEMPPYVPEKLRSELSDWRMMLFTRIKDLSNSNPGGIFPSEQGTRTQEQQVQSDVEKAIAHFESSKRVHELVMKAAICRKKYFDSHFIPALLIPRSGWRANDAQTRLIDSLLKVGKVSVGQFEAFHALCLERKYT
;
A
#
# COMPACT_ATOMS: atom_id res chain seq x y z
N MET A 1 4.00 27.86 -18.67
CA MET A 1 5.13 28.61 -19.27
C MET A 1 5.83 27.78 -20.37
N PHE A 2 5.05 27.21 -21.30
CA PHE A 2 5.52 26.62 -22.56
C PHE A 2 4.33 26.73 -23.49
N LEU A 3 4.26 27.83 -24.24
CA LEU A 3 3.48 28.05 -25.46
C LEU A 3 3.58 29.55 -25.79
N SER A 4 4.80 29.97 -26.09
CA SER A 4 5.07 31.25 -26.75
C SER A 4 6.35 31.05 -27.54
N GLN A 5 6.22 30.55 -28.77
CA GLN A 5 7.08 30.95 -29.89
C GLN A 5 6.59 30.31 -31.21
N ASN A 6 6.33 31.21 -32.15
CA ASN A 6 6.52 31.09 -33.59
C ASN A 6 5.79 29.98 -34.37
N MET A 7 4.70 30.37 -35.02
CA MET A 7 4.33 29.83 -36.33
C MET A 7 4.12 31.01 -37.28
N THR A 8 5.05 31.21 -38.20
CA THR A 8 4.87 31.99 -39.42
C THR A 8 3.77 31.32 -40.25
N GLN A 9 2.60 31.96 -40.23
CA GLN A 9 1.31 31.39 -40.62
C GLN A 9 1.01 31.53 -42.13
N SER A 10 1.50 30.63 -42.99
CA SER A 10 0.89 30.48 -44.32
C SER A 10 1.17 29.10 -44.96
N GLY A 11 2.43 28.65 -44.94
CA GLY A 11 2.84 27.38 -45.56
C GLY A 11 2.33 26.13 -44.85
N SER A 12 2.43 26.06 -43.52
CA SER A 12 1.93 24.90 -42.74
C SER A 12 0.41 24.74 -42.83
N LYS A 13 -0.33 25.85 -43.01
CA LYS A 13 -1.80 25.82 -43.09
C LYS A 13 -2.29 25.08 -44.34
N LYS A 14 -1.66 25.28 -45.50
CA LYS A 14 -2.00 24.58 -46.75
C LYS A 14 -1.63 23.10 -46.70
N ARG A 15 -0.53 22.75 -46.04
CA ARG A 15 -0.06 21.37 -45.89
C ARG A 15 -1.00 20.55 -45.01
N LEU A 16 -1.39 21.11 -43.86
CA LEU A 16 -2.38 20.49 -42.95
C LEU A 16 -3.76 20.33 -43.61
N PHE A 17 -4.17 21.29 -44.45
CA PHE A 17 -5.41 21.21 -45.22
C PHE A 17 -5.38 20.10 -46.29
N SER A 18 -4.26 20.00 -47.01
CA SER A 18 -4.03 18.98 -48.04
C SER A 18 -3.99 17.56 -47.45
N GLU A 19 -3.36 17.40 -46.29
CA GLU A 19 -3.30 16.11 -45.58
C GLU A 19 -4.67 15.70 -45.03
N ALA A 20 -5.44 16.64 -44.49
CA ALA A 20 -6.73 16.35 -43.89
C ALA A 20 -7.87 16.19 -44.91
N PHE A 21 -7.85 16.91 -46.04
CA PHE A 21 -8.96 16.96 -47.02
C PHE A 21 -8.62 16.51 -48.44
N GLY A 22 -7.36 16.16 -48.73
CA GLY A 22 -6.92 15.91 -50.10
C GLY A 22 -6.75 17.22 -50.87
N SER A 23 -5.88 17.20 -51.87
CA SER A 23 -5.42 18.38 -52.61
C SER A 23 -6.48 18.95 -53.55
N THR A 24 -7.51 19.64 -53.06
CA THR A 24 -8.36 20.49 -53.89
C THR A 24 -8.84 21.72 -53.15
N GLN A 25 -8.94 22.83 -53.90
CA GLN A 25 -9.50 24.11 -53.47
C GLN A 25 -11.00 23.94 -53.15
N SER A 26 -11.34 23.39 -51.99
CA SER A 26 -12.72 23.27 -51.53
C SER A 26 -13.16 24.58 -50.88
N THR A 27 -14.35 25.07 -51.25
CA THR A 27 -14.96 26.23 -50.58
C THR A 27 -15.30 25.88 -49.12
N ALA A 28 -15.35 26.88 -48.23
CA ALA A 28 -15.66 26.65 -46.80
C ALA A 28 -17.00 25.94 -46.59
N SER A 29 -17.96 26.13 -47.51
CA SER A 29 -19.27 25.44 -47.53
C SER A 29 -19.14 23.95 -47.85
N GLN A 30 -18.37 23.59 -48.88
CA GLN A 30 -18.11 22.18 -49.23
C GLN A 30 -17.28 21.45 -48.15
N CYS A 31 -16.38 22.16 -47.47
CA CYS A 31 -15.67 21.61 -46.32
C CYS A 31 -16.63 21.33 -45.15
N ALA A 32 -17.58 22.24 -44.88
CA ALA A 32 -18.55 22.06 -43.80
C ALA A 32 -19.52 20.89 -44.05
N GLU A 33 -19.95 20.67 -45.29
CA GLU A 33 -20.81 19.53 -45.67
C GLU A 33 -20.07 18.18 -45.59
N ASN A 34 -18.80 18.14 -46.00
CA ASN A 34 -18.01 16.91 -45.99
C ASN A 34 -17.32 16.63 -44.65
N PHE A 35 -17.23 17.62 -43.77
CA PHE A 35 -16.57 17.50 -42.47
C PHE A 35 -17.20 16.43 -41.57
N PRO A 36 -18.53 16.37 -41.36
CA PRO A 36 -19.15 15.32 -40.55
C PRO A 36 -18.83 13.91 -41.07
N THR A 37 -18.89 13.71 -42.39
CA THR A 37 -18.63 12.41 -43.05
C THR A 37 -17.17 11.99 -42.92
N ARG A 38 -16.23 12.92 -43.13
CA ARG A 38 -14.79 12.64 -43.05
C ARG A 38 -14.30 12.51 -41.61
N PHE A 39 -14.81 13.34 -40.70
CA PHE A 39 -14.58 13.21 -39.27
C PHE A 39 -15.11 11.85 -38.79
N LYS A 40 -16.31 11.44 -39.21
CA LYS A 40 -16.87 10.11 -38.97
C LYS A 40 -15.98 8.97 -39.48
N SER A 41 -15.51 9.02 -40.73
CA SER A 41 -14.59 8.00 -41.29
C SER A 41 -13.33 7.85 -40.45
N LEU A 42 -12.71 8.98 -40.09
CA LEU A 42 -11.47 8.98 -39.33
C LEU A 42 -11.68 8.51 -37.89
N LEU A 43 -12.78 8.90 -37.24
CA LEU A 43 -13.17 8.36 -35.94
C LEU A 43 -13.35 6.84 -35.98
N GLN A 44 -13.92 6.32 -37.06
CA GLN A 44 -14.14 4.89 -37.26
C GLN A 44 -12.83 4.14 -37.53
N GLU A 45 -11.94 4.70 -38.35
CA GLU A 45 -10.57 4.17 -38.56
C GLU A 45 -9.74 4.17 -37.27
N GLN A 46 -9.83 5.23 -36.46
CA GLN A 46 -9.16 5.29 -35.16
C GLN A 46 -9.75 4.26 -34.19
N GLN A 47 -11.07 4.11 -34.14
CA GLN A 47 -11.73 3.12 -33.30
C GLN A 47 -11.30 1.69 -33.67
N VAL A 48 -11.25 1.35 -34.96
CA VAL A 48 -10.79 0.04 -35.43
C VAL A 48 -9.31 -0.17 -35.09
N ALA A 49 -8.46 0.83 -35.31
CA ALA A 49 -7.04 0.73 -34.99
C ALA A 49 -6.77 0.55 -33.49
N LEU A 50 -7.47 1.30 -32.62
CA LEU A 50 -7.33 1.19 -31.16
C LEU A 50 -7.84 -0.16 -30.63
N GLN A 51 -8.89 -0.71 -31.24
CA GLN A 51 -9.38 -2.05 -30.93
C GLN A 51 -8.38 -3.15 -31.33
N GLN A 52 -7.62 -2.94 -32.41
CA GLN A 52 -6.64 -3.90 -32.91
C GLN A 52 -5.28 -3.83 -32.18
N THR A 53 -4.80 -2.64 -31.78
CA THR A 53 -3.46 -2.49 -31.20
C THR A 53 -3.41 -2.54 -29.67
N ARG A 54 -4.56 -2.54 -28.96
CA ARG A 54 -4.62 -2.41 -27.48
C ARG A 54 -3.82 -1.21 -26.94
N GLN A 55 -3.56 -0.19 -27.76
CA GLN A 55 -2.90 1.04 -27.33
C GLN A 55 -3.95 2.00 -26.79
N ASP A 56 -3.70 2.55 -25.59
CA ASP A 56 -4.62 3.46 -24.90
C ASP A 56 -4.34 4.95 -25.19
N LEU A 57 -3.18 5.23 -25.80
CA LEU A 57 -2.74 6.56 -26.25
C LEU A 57 -2.74 6.63 -27.78
N LEU A 58 -2.95 7.84 -28.33
CA LEU A 58 -2.82 8.08 -29.76
C LEU A 58 -1.36 7.90 -30.19
N ASP A 59 -1.15 7.12 -31.25
CA ASP A 59 0.13 7.04 -31.96
C ASP A 59 0.66 8.45 -32.29
N PRO A 60 1.96 8.75 -32.15
CA PRO A 60 2.54 10.07 -32.44
C PRO A 60 2.17 10.64 -33.81
N VAL A 61 2.09 9.79 -34.84
CA VAL A 61 1.71 10.17 -36.21
C VAL A 61 0.22 10.51 -36.25
N LYS A 62 -0.63 9.70 -35.62
CA LYS A 62 -2.08 9.91 -35.55
C LYS A 62 -2.46 11.11 -34.69
N LYS A 63 -1.65 11.43 -33.67
CA LYS A 63 -1.81 12.61 -32.80
C LYS A 63 -1.74 13.91 -33.60
N ASN A 64 -0.90 13.99 -34.63
CA ASN A 64 -0.83 15.16 -35.51
C ASN A 64 -2.06 15.28 -36.41
N SER A 65 -2.57 14.17 -36.94
CA SER A 65 -3.84 14.16 -37.70
C SER A 65 -5.03 14.59 -36.84
N VAL A 66 -5.09 14.10 -35.59
CA VAL A 66 -6.11 14.50 -34.63
C VAL A 66 -6.01 15.99 -34.28
N LYS A 67 -4.80 16.51 -34.00
CA LYS A 67 -4.59 17.95 -33.77
C LYS A 67 -5.08 18.80 -34.95
N SER A 68 -4.82 18.35 -36.17
CA SER A 68 -5.23 19.03 -37.40
C SER A 68 -6.75 19.08 -37.55
N MET A 69 -7.44 17.98 -37.22
CA MET A 69 -8.90 17.91 -37.24
C MET A 69 -9.55 18.75 -36.14
N VAL A 70 -8.99 18.74 -34.93
CA VAL A 70 -9.45 19.61 -33.83
C VAL A 70 -9.29 21.09 -34.22
N PHE A 71 -8.16 21.45 -34.83
CA PHE A 71 -7.95 22.80 -35.35
C PHE A 71 -8.98 23.19 -36.41
N LEU A 72 -9.26 22.31 -37.36
CA LEU A 72 -10.27 22.56 -38.41
C LEU A 72 -11.68 22.65 -37.85
N ALA A 73 -12.06 21.74 -36.95
CA ALA A 73 -13.35 21.75 -36.26
C ALA A 73 -13.57 23.09 -35.55
N ASN A 74 -12.52 23.62 -34.90
CA ASN A 74 -12.58 24.92 -34.26
C ASN A 74 -12.82 26.06 -35.26
N GLN A 75 -12.15 26.04 -36.42
CA GLN A 75 -12.41 27.02 -37.48
C GLN A 75 -13.84 26.94 -38.05
N LEU A 76 -14.40 25.74 -38.17
CA LEU A 76 -15.76 25.55 -38.67
C LEU A 76 -16.81 26.00 -37.65
N VAL A 77 -16.54 25.79 -36.36
CA VAL A 77 -17.38 26.31 -35.26
C VAL A 77 -17.30 27.84 -35.19
N SER A 78 -16.09 28.42 -35.26
CA SER A 78 -15.90 29.87 -35.18
C SER A 78 -16.54 30.61 -36.36
N LYS A 79 -16.67 29.95 -37.52
CA LYS A 79 -17.35 30.48 -38.71
C LYS A 79 -18.86 30.24 -38.72
N GLY A 80 -19.42 29.63 -37.68
CA GLY A 80 -20.86 29.32 -37.58
C GLY A 80 -21.33 28.18 -38.49
N THR A 81 -20.44 27.58 -39.28
CA THR A 81 -20.74 26.48 -40.21
C THR A 81 -20.98 25.13 -39.54
N LEU A 82 -20.46 24.93 -38.32
CA LEU A 82 -20.67 23.72 -37.53
C LEU A 82 -21.20 24.09 -36.13
N SER A 83 -22.36 23.55 -35.76
CA SER A 83 -22.89 23.71 -34.40
C SER A 83 -22.19 22.77 -33.42
N LYS A 84 -21.81 23.28 -32.23
CA LYS A 84 -21.31 22.47 -31.10
C LYS A 84 -22.29 21.37 -30.70
N VAL A 85 -23.60 21.59 -30.86
CA VAL A 85 -24.65 20.60 -30.57
C VAL A 85 -24.60 19.44 -31.56
N SER A 86 -24.44 19.73 -32.86
CA SER A 86 -24.31 18.70 -33.90
C SER A 86 -23.03 17.89 -33.74
N LEU A 87 -21.93 18.54 -33.39
CA LEU A 87 -20.67 17.88 -33.06
C LEU A 87 -20.83 16.99 -31.83
N GLY A 88 -21.51 17.44 -30.77
CA GLY A 88 -21.82 16.65 -29.59
C GLY A 88 -22.66 15.41 -29.89
N LYS A 89 -23.70 15.52 -30.74
CA LYS A 89 -24.50 14.37 -31.20
C LYS A 89 -23.67 13.37 -31.99
N LEU A 90 -22.80 13.85 -32.87
CA LEU A 90 -21.88 13.01 -33.63
C LEU A 90 -20.92 12.28 -32.68
N ILE A 91 -20.34 12.97 -31.70
CA ILE A 91 -19.43 12.39 -30.71
C ILE A 91 -20.13 11.33 -29.86
N ARG A 92 -21.39 11.55 -29.44
CA ARG A 92 -22.19 10.54 -28.72
C ARG A 92 -22.40 9.25 -29.52
N SER A 93 -22.31 9.30 -30.85
CA SER A 93 -22.43 8.12 -31.71
C SER A 93 -21.13 7.32 -31.88
N PHE A 94 -19.98 7.82 -31.37
CA PHE A 94 -18.67 7.15 -31.48
C PHE A 94 -18.04 6.86 -30.11
N ARG A 95 -17.36 5.71 -30.02
CA ARG A 95 -16.52 5.37 -28.85
C ARG A 95 -15.17 6.06 -28.98
N LEU A 96 -15.09 7.32 -28.56
CA LEU A 96 -13.86 8.10 -28.67
C LEU A 96 -12.80 7.67 -27.64
N PRO A 97 -11.52 7.60 -28.03
CA PRO A 97 -10.42 7.52 -27.07
C PRO A 97 -10.39 8.75 -26.17
N LEU A 98 -10.03 8.55 -24.91
CA LEU A 98 -10.08 9.59 -23.89
C LEU A 98 -9.15 10.78 -24.22
N GLU A 99 -7.99 10.53 -24.81
CA GLU A 99 -7.07 11.58 -25.24
C GLU A 99 -7.70 12.51 -26.29
N LEU A 100 -8.53 11.98 -27.20
CA LEU A 100 -9.25 12.78 -28.18
C LEU A 100 -10.38 13.60 -27.54
N VAL A 101 -11.13 13.00 -26.61
CA VAL A 101 -12.17 13.71 -25.83
C VAL A 101 -11.55 14.89 -25.12
N TRP A 102 -10.39 14.69 -24.49
CA TRP A 102 -9.63 15.74 -23.82
C TRP A 102 -9.17 16.82 -24.80
N MET A 103 -8.61 16.46 -25.95
CA MET A 103 -8.18 17.43 -26.96
C MET A 103 -9.34 18.29 -27.48
N LEU A 104 -10.53 17.70 -27.68
CA LEU A 104 -11.74 18.42 -28.05
C LEU A 104 -12.22 19.34 -26.93
N HIS A 105 -12.02 18.94 -25.68
CA HIS A 105 -12.33 19.76 -24.51
C HIS A 105 -11.42 20.97 -24.39
N CYS A 106 -10.11 20.79 -24.49
CA CYS A 106 -9.14 21.90 -24.48
C CYS A 106 -9.35 22.88 -25.63
N ALA A 107 -9.90 22.42 -26.75
CA ALA A 107 -10.26 23.27 -27.89
C ALA A 107 -11.64 23.92 -27.77
N GLU A 108 -12.35 23.75 -26.65
CA GLU A 108 -13.70 24.26 -26.38
C GLU A 108 -14.78 23.79 -27.37
N LEU A 109 -14.54 22.64 -28.03
CA LEU A 109 -15.45 22.05 -29.01
C LEU A 109 -16.42 21.05 -28.38
N LEU A 110 -16.01 20.44 -27.26
CA LEU A 110 -16.81 19.51 -26.49
C LEU A 110 -16.63 19.80 -25.00
N HIS A 111 -17.72 19.93 -24.25
CA HIS A 111 -17.61 19.91 -22.79
C HIS A 111 -17.52 18.45 -22.31
N CYS A 112 -16.54 18.14 -21.44
CA CYS A 112 -16.40 16.81 -20.85
C CYS A 112 -17.69 16.32 -20.18
N THR A 113 -18.54 17.22 -19.69
CA THR A 113 -19.87 16.88 -19.15
C THR A 113 -20.73 16.12 -20.15
N LEU A 114 -20.78 16.52 -21.43
CA LEU A 114 -21.55 15.84 -22.47
C LEU A 114 -21.04 14.42 -22.78
N TYR A 115 -19.74 14.20 -22.61
CA TYR A 115 -19.13 12.88 -22.72
C TYR A 115 -19.48 12.02 -21.52
N LEU A 116 -19.37 12.56 -20.30
CA LEU A 116 -19.74 11.87 -19.06
C LEU A 116 -21.22 11.50 -19.02
N GLU A 117 -22.13 12.34 -19.54
CA GLU A 117 -23.55 12.02 -19.70
C GLU A 117 -23.80 10.81 -20.61
N SER A 118 -22.89 10.55 -21.55
CA SER A 118 -23.04 9.46 -22.51
C SER A 118 -22.47 8.12 -22.04
N LEU A 119 -21.85 8.08 -20.86
CA LEU A 119 -21.28 6.85 -20.30
C LEU A 119 -22.39 6.00 -19.66
N ASP A 120 -22.63 4.82 -20.21
CA ASP A 120 -23.36 3.73 -19.56
C ASP A 120 -22.43 2.94 -18.60
N GLU A 121 -22.98 1.98 -17.85
CA GLU A 121 -22.20 1.19 -16.88
C GLU A 121 -21.04 0.39 -17.51
N SER A 122 -21.25 -0.17 -18.71
CA SER A 122 -20.24 -0.95 -19.44
C SER A 122 -19.07 -0.06 -19.88
N ASN A 123 -19.39 1.13 -20.40
CA ASN A 123 -18.42 2.11 -20.85
C ASN A 123 -17.69 2.74 -19.66
N LEU A 124 -18.37 2.97 -18.54
CA LEU A 124 -17.76 3.49 -17.31
C LEU A 124 -16.63 2.58 -16.81
N ALA A 125 -16.86 1.25 -16.80
CA ALA A 125 -15.85 0.26 -16.43
C ALA A 125 -14.65 0.25 -17.39
N SER A 126 -14.90 0.33 -18.70
CA SER A 126 -13.81 0.40 -19.67
C SER A 126 -13.02 1.71 -19.55
N VAL A 127 -13.70 2.85 -19.31
CA VAL A 127 -13.04 4.16 -19.20
C VAL A 127 -12.22 4.22 -17.91
N SER A 128 -12.73 3.69 -16.80
CA SER A 128 -12.00 3.68 -15.52
C SER A 128 -10.70 2.86 -15.58
N VAL A 129 -10.73 1.70 -16.24
CA VAL A 129 -9.53 0.87 -16.47
C VAL A 129 -8.50 1.64 -17.31
N ARG A 130 -8.93 2.25 -18.42
CA ARG A 130 -8.03 3.03 -19.28
C ARG A 130 -7.47 4.24 -18.55
N LEU A 131 -8.29 4.96 -17.81
CA LEU A 131 -7.85 6.14 -17.06
C LEU A 131 -6.79 5.78 -16.02
N ALA A 132 -7.00 4.71 -15.25
CA ALA A 132 -6.02 4.24 -14.28
C ALA A 132 -4.70 3.83 -14.93
N LYS A 133 -4.75 3.13 -16.07
CA LYS A 133 -3.56 2.75 -16.83
C LYS A 133 -2.82 3.97 -17.38
N LEU A 134 -3.52 4.96 -17.91
CA LEU A 134 -2.92 6.21 -18.37
C LEU A 134 -2.22 6.97 -17.24
N VAL A 135 -2.77 6.94 -16.02
CA VAL A 135 -2.10 7.50 -14.83
C VAL A 135 -0.84 6.70 -14.48
N GLN A 136 -0.87 5.38 -14.56
CA GLN A 136 0.32 4.54 -14.35
C GLN A 136 1.40 4.82 -15.41
N ASP A 137 1.00 5.06 -16.66
CA ASP A 137 1.89 5.39 -17.78
C ASP A 137 2.39 6.86 -17.75
N GLY A 138 2.03 7.65 -16.72
CA GLY A 138 2.52 9.02 -16.56
C GLY A 138 1.81 10.08 -17.43
N ALA A 139 0.65 9.75 -18.01
CA ALA A 139 -0.05 10.66 -18.90
C ALA A 139 -0.81 11.76 -18.14
N VAL A 140 -0.27 12.98 -18.09
CA VAL A 140 -0.84 14.14 -17.39
C VAL A 140 -2.32 14.41 -17.74
N VAL A 141 -2.70 14.18 -19.00
CA VAL A 141 -4.08 14.33 -19.52
C VAL A 141 -5.10 13.54 -18.70
N SER A 142 -4.73 12.36 -18.21
CA SER A 142 -5.62 11.53 -17.39
C SER A 142 -5.90 12.16 -16.02
N VAL A 143 -4.91 12.85 -15.43
CA VAL A 143 -5.05 13.50 -14.14
C VAL A 143 -5.92 14.76 -14.24
N ASP A 144 -5.84 15.49 -15.36
CA ASP A 144 -6.73 16.63 -15.59
C ASP A 144 -8.20 16.22 -15.66
N LEU A 145 -8.51 15.06 -16.27
CA LEU A 145 -9.88 14.54 -16.26
C LEU A 145 -10.32 14.13 -14.86
N ILE A 146 -9.46 13.46 -14.08
CA ILE A 146 -9.74 13.13 -12.67
C ILE A 146 -10.00 14.41 -11.87
N LYS A 147 -9.18 15.45 -12.08
CA LYS A 147 -9.36 16.78 -11.48
C LYS A 147 -10.72 17.37 -11.83
N SER A 148 -11.13 17.37 -13.10
CA SER A 148 -12.44 17.87 -13.52
C SER A 148 -13.59 17.07 -12.89
N CYS A 149 -13.47 15.73 -12.84
CA CYS A 149 -14.46 14.88 -12.19
C CYS A 149 -14.54 15.16 -10.69
N ALA A 150 -13.40 15.32 -10.01
CA ALA A 150 -13.34 15.65 -8.59
C ALA A 150 -13.92 17.03 -8.29
N ALA A 151 -13.68 18.02 -9.14
CA ALA A 151 -14.26 19.35 -9.02
C ALA A 151 -15.78 19.36 -9.17
N LEU A 152 -16.35 18.45 -9.99
CA LEU A 152 -17.81 18.31 -10.14
C LEU A 152 -18.44 17.46 -9.02
N ALA A 153 -17.78 16.36 -8.64
CA ALA A 153 -18.27 15.41 -7.64
C ALA A 153 -18.14 15.94 -6.20
N HIS A 154 -17.04 16.64 -5.92
CA HIS A 154 -16.73 17.14 -4.58
C HIS A 154 -16.69 18.67 -4.54
N GLY A 155 -17.15 19.36 -5.58
CA GLY A 155 -17.24 20.83 -5.64
C GLY A 155 -18.34 21.43 -4.78
N PRO A 156 -18.55 22.76 -4.86
CA PRO A 156 -19.81 23.37 -4.47
C PRO A 156 -20.96 22.79 -5.28
N GLU A 157 -22.18 22.84 -4.73
CA GLU A 157 -23.36 22.20 -5.31
C GLU A 157 -23.59 22.64 -6.76
N PRO A 158 -23.49 21.72 -7.73
CA PRO A 158 -23.65 22.05 -9.14
C PRO A 158 -25.14 22.28 -9.45
N PRO A 159 -25.46 23.05 -10.50
CA PRO A 159 -26.84 23.26 -10.90
C PRO A 159 -27.55 21.93 -11.21
N ALA A 160 -28.85 21.87 -10.92
CA ALA A 160 -29.63 20.62 -10.90
C ALA A 160 -29.59 19.82 -12.22
N ASN A 161 -29.41 20.50 -13.35
CA ASN A 161 -29.26 19.89 -14.66
C ASN A 161 -27.99 19.01 -14.80
N LEU A 162 -27.00 19.17 -13.93
CA LEU A 162 -25.76 18.38 -13.91
C LEU A 162 -25.80 17.20 -12.94
N ALA A 163 -26.88 16.97 -12.20
CA ALA A 163 -26.98 15.87 -11.24
C ALA A 163 -26.67 14.48 -11.83
N PRO A 164 -27.09 14.13 -13.07
CA PRO A 164 -26.68 12.87 -13.70
C PRO A 164 -25.16 12.78 -13.91
N VAL A 165 -24.53 13.87 -14.35
CA VAL A 165 -23.08 13.95 -14.59
C VAL A 165 -22.29 13.79 -13.30
N VAL A 166 -22.75 14.40 -12.22
CA VAL A 166 -22.13 14.32 -10.89
C VAL A 166 -22.15 12.88 -10.39
N ARG A 167 -23.27 12.17 -10.55
CA ARG A 167 -23.35 10.73 -10.23
C ARG A 167 -22.36 9.90 -11.07
N THR A 168 -22.25 10.18 -12.36
CA THR A 168 -21.24 9.53 -13.21
C THR A 168 -19.82 9.85 -12.76
N CYS A 169 -19.54 11.09 -12.34
CA CYS A 169 -18.22 11.47 -11.81
C CYS A 169 -17.89 10.68 -10.53
N HIS A 170 -18.80 10.58 -9.57
CA HIS A 170 -18.60 9.76 -8.37
C HIS A 170 -18.33 8.30 -8.72
N ALA A 171 -19.13 7.72 -9.61
CA ALA A 171 -18.97 6.32 -10.02
C ALA A 171 -17.64 6.10 -10.77
N LEU A 172 -17.24 7.02 -11.65
CA LEU A 172 -15.96 6.97 -12.35
C LEU A 172 -14.79 7.06 -11.37
N LEU A 173 -14.80 8.05 -10.47
CA LEU A 173 -13.75 8.24 -9.46
C LEU A 173 -13.62 6.99 -8.60
N ALA A 174 -14.71 6.50 -8.01
CA ALA A 174 -14.66 5.29 -7.17
C ALA A 174 -14.04 4.08 -7.89
N GLN A 175 -14.27 3.91 -9.19
CA GLN A 175 -13.65 2.82 -9.95
C GLN A 175 -12.17 3.08 -10.29
N VAL A 176 -11.79 4.32 -10.57
CA VAL A 176 -10.40 4.71 -10.86
C VAL A 176 -9.56 4.61 -9.59
N GLU A 177 -10.06 5.12 -8.48
CA GLU A 177 -9.41 5.13 -7.16
C GLU A 177 -8.99 3.72 -6.71
N ARG A 178 -9.80 2.69 -6.99
CA ARG A 178 -9.47 1.27 -6.71
C ARG A 178 -8.23 0.75 -7.45
N ARG A 179 -7.88 1.38 -8.58
CA ARG A 179 -6.85 0.93 -9.51
C ARG A 179 -5.57 1.77 -9.46
N LEU A 180 -5.61 2.93 -8.80
CA LEU A 180 -4.46 3.81 -8.72
C LEU A 180 -3.39 3.26 -7.77
N PRO A 181 -2.10 3.34 -8.16
CA PRO A 181 -1.01 2.89 -7.30
C PRO A 181 -0.75 3.89 -6.16
N PHE A 182 -0.63 3.37 -4.94
CA PHE A 182 -0.28 4.12 -3.72
C PHE A 182 1.20 3.93 -3.32
N GLU A 183 1.85 2.89 -3.84
CA GLU A 183 3.22 2.50 -3.47
C GLU A 183 4.28 3.16 -4.36
N GLU A 184 3.89 3.79 -5.48
CA GLU A 184 4.80 4.53 -6.35
C GLU A 184 5.23 5.84 -5.68
N VAL A 185 6.53 5.95 -5.41
CA VAL A 185 7.15 7.15 -4.86
C VAL A 185 7.99 7.79 -5.95
N ASP A 186 7.62 9.01 -6.36
CA ASP A 186 8.51 9.84 -7.16
C ASP A 186 9.71 10.22 -6.27
N SER A 187 10.93 9.88 -6.70
CA SER A 187 12.19 10.10 -5.95
C SER A 187 12.39 11.55 -5.46
N ALA A 188 11.68 12.52 -6.04
CA ALA A 188 11.70 13.92 -5.65
C ALA A 188 10.46 14.41 -4.88
N LYS A 189 9.39 13.61 -4.71
CA LYS A 189 8.09 14.09 -4.19
C LYS A 189 7.53 13.25 -3.03
N LYS A 190 6.77 13.94 -2.16
CA LYS A 190 6.11 13.43 -0.94
C LYS A 190 4.95 12.44 -1.19
N GLY A 191 4.89 11.74 -2.33
CA GLY A 191 3.79 10.85 -2.70
C GLY A 191 3.73 10.52 -4.20
N PRO A 192 2.72 9.73 -4.62
CA PRO A 192 2.50 9.43 -6.03
C PRO A 192 2.31 10.71 -6.85
N TRP A 193 2.92 10.77 -8.03
CA TRP A 193 2.97 11.99 -8.85
C TRP A 193 1.57 12.55 -9.16
N TRP A 194 0.60 11.67 -9.44
CA TRP A 194 -0.76 12.03 -9.77
C TRP A 194 -1.47 12.67 -8.57
N LEU A 195 -1.23 12.16 -7.37
CA LEU A 195 -1.85 12.67 -6.15
C LEU A 195 -1.28 14.05 -5.80
N VAL A 196 0.04 14.24 -5.95
CA VAL A 196 0.68 15.56 -5.81
C VAL A 196 0.08 16.56 -6.79
N HIS A 197 -0.12 16.16 -8.05
CA HIS A 197 -0.68 17.03 -9.07
C HIS A 197 -2.13 17.42 -8.76
N LEU A 198 -2.95 16.50 -8.25
CA LEU A 198 -4.31 16.78 -7.79
C LEU A 198 -4.32 17.74 -6.60
N GLN A 199 -3.45 17.53 -5.60
CA GLN A 199 -3.33 18.41 -4.43
C GLN A 199 -2.99 19.85 -4.83
N GLN A 200 -2.09 20.03 -5.80
CA GLN A 200 -1.68 21.35 -6.28
C GLN A 200 -2.75 22.04 -7.15
N SER A 201 -3.63 21.26 -7.76
CA SER A 201 -4.56 21.74 -8.79
C SER A 201 -5.99 21.93 -8.34
N LEU A 202 -6.40 21.28 -7.25
CA LEU A 202 -7.73 21.36 -6.66
C LEU A 202 -7.75 22.36 -5.51
N SER A 203 -8.91 22.93 -5.21
CA SER A 203 -9.06 23.73 -4.00
C SER A 203 -8.94 22.83 -2.75
N PRO A 204 -8.43 23.35 -1.61
CA PRO A 204 -8.19 22.52 -0.41
C PRO A 204 -9.42 21.74 0.05
N GLY A 205 -10.61 22.35 0.01
CA GLY A 205 -11.86 21.70 0.40
C GLY A 205 -12.31 20.59 -0.55
N VAL A 206 -12.09 20.75 -1.86
CA VAL A 206 -12.39 19.71 -2.86
C VAL A 206 -11.41 18.56 -2.73
N PHE A 207 -10.11 18.88 -2.57
CA PHE A 207 -9.08 17.87 -2.37
C PHE A 207 -9.29 17.09 -1.08
N ALA A 208 -9.65 17.73 0.04
CA ALA A 208 -9.92 17.05 1.30
C ALA A 208 -11.07 16.02 1.20
N ARG A 209 -12.14 16.37 0.48
CA ARG A 209 -13.28 15.46 0.22
C ARG A 209 -12.90 14.31 -0.70
N LEU A 210 -12.17 14.59 -1.78
CA LEU A 210 -11.62 13.55 -2.66
C LEU A 210 -10.68 12.62 -1.88
N ALA A 211 -9.81 13.19 -1.05
CA ALA A 211 -8.87 12.44 -0.22
C ALA A 211 -9.59 11.54 0.80
N GLY A 212 -10.72 12.00 1.34
CA GLY A 212 -11.61 11.19 2.16
C GLY A 212 -12.16 9.99 1.41
N SER A 213 -12.69 10.20 0.20
CA SER A 213 -13.16 9.12 -0.70
C SER A 213 -12.04 8.13 -1.04
N LEU A 214 -10.86 8.64 -1.42
CA LEU A 214 -9.67 7.85 -1.73
C LEU A 214 -9.25 6.97 -0.54
N LEU A 215 -9.26 7.51 0.67
CA LEU A 215 -8.98 6.75 1.88
C LEU A 215 -10.03 5.65 2.08
N GLU A 216 -11.32 6.00 2.05
CA GLU A 216 -12.41 5.04 2.22
C GLU A 216 -12.32 3.90 1.20
N VAL A 217 -12.18 4.22 -0.08
CA VAL A 217 -12.03 3.23 -1.16
C VAL A 217 -10.79 2.38 -0.92
N ARG A 218 -9.64 2.96 -0.57
CA ARG A 218 -8.40 2.19 -0.39
C ARG A 218 -8.48 1.26 0.82
N LEU A 219 -9.14 1.69 1.88
CA LEU A 219 -9.34 0.93 3.11
C LEU A 219 -10.43 -0.14 2.99
N THR A 220 -11.28 -0.09 1.97
CA THR A 220 -12.38 -1.04 1.73
C THR A 220 -12.26 -1.81 0.42
N SER A 221 -11.09 -1.75 -0.24
CA SER A 221 -10.82 -2.48 -1.49
C SER A 221 -10.04 -3.77 -1.25
N PRO A 222 -10.23 -4.82 -2.07
CA PRO A 222 -9.46 -6.07 -1.95
C PRO A 222 -7.95 -5.85 -2.16
N PRO A 223 -7.09 -6.80 -1.72
CA PRO A 223 -7.43 -8.07 -1.09
C PRO A 223 -7.85 -7.93 0.38
N PHE A 224 -8.94 -8.61 0.74
CA PHE A 224 -9.38 -8.72 2.13
C PHE A 224 -8.70 -9.88 2.81
N ILE A 225 -8.20 -9.62 4.00
CA ILE A 225 -7.69 -10.62 4.93
C ILE A 225 -8.50 -10.51 6.21
N SER A 226 -8.63 -11.57 6.99
CA SER A 226 -9.34 -11.46 8.26
C SER A 226 -8.52 -10.62 9.26
N VAL A 227 -9.19 -10.00 10.24
CA VAL A 227 -8.52 -9.28 11.34
C VAL A 227 -7.51 -10.18 12.06
N HIS A 228 -7.84 -11.47 12.22
CA HIS A 228 -6.97 -12.49 12.82
C HIS A 228 -5.71 -12.75 11.98
N GLN A 229 -5.84 -12.84 10.65
CA GLN A 229 -4.68 -12.94 9.76
C GLN A 229 -3.86 -11.65 9.78
N ALA A 230 -4.51 -10.49 9.89
CA ALA A 230 -3.84 -9.22 10.02
C ALA A 230 -3.00 -9.17 11.30
N LEU A 231 -3.52 -9.63 12.44
CA LEU A 231 -2.78 -9.74 13.71
C LEU A 231 -1.48 -10.54 13.58
N ALA A 232 -1.51 -11.68 12.88
CA ALA A 232 -0.33 -12.51 12.68
C ALA A 232 0.74 -11.80 11.80
N ARG A 233 0.28 -10.99 10.84
CA ARG A 233 1.13 -10.38 9.79
C ARG A 233 1.41 -8.89 9.97
N GLN A 234 0.92 -8.24 11.04
CA GLN A 234 1.13 -6.79 11.28
C GLN A 234 2.61 -6.39 11.19
N HIS A 235 3.50 -7.32 11.55
CA HIS A 235 4.93 -7.09 11.52
C HIS A 235 5.50 -6.82 10.11
N GLU A 236 4.77 -7.19 9.05
CA GLU A 236 5.10 -6.94 7.66
C GLU A 236 4.69 -5.52 7.20
N TRP A 237 3.82 -4.82 7.95
CA TRP A 237 3.13 -3.60 7.50
C TRP A 237 3.37 -2.41 8.43
N LYS A 238 4.63 -2.22 8.85
CA LYS A 238 5.01 -1.17 9.82
C LYS A 238 5.41 0.16 9.20
N TYR A 239 5.59 0.20 7.88
CA TYR A 239 6.14 1.36 7.20
C TYR A 239 5.04 2.37 6.90
N PRO A 240 5.26 3.67 7.13
CA PRO A 240 4.34 4.69 6.69
C PRO A 240 4.44 4.88 5.16
N LEU A 241 3.30 5.16 4.50
CA LEU A 241 3.26 5.46 3.07
C LEU A 241 3.06 6.97 2.84
N PRO A 242 3.87 7.60 1.96
CA PRO A 242 3.71 9.01 1.63
C PRO A 242 2.31 9.37 1.08
N ALA A 243 1.70 8.47 0.30
CA ALA A 243 0.33 8.64 -0.18
C ALA A 243 -0.68 8.81 0.98
N PHE A 244 -0.66 7.92 1.98
CA PHE A 244 -1.55 8.05 3.13
C PHE A 244 -1.26 9.30 3.95
N LYS A 245 0.00 9.69 4.12
CA LYS A 245 0.33 10.95 4.81
C LYS A 245 -0.35 12.14 4.13
N MET A 246 -0.25 12.24 2.81
CA MET A 246 -0.86 13.33 2.04
C MET A 246 -2.39 13.38 2.19
N LEU A 247 -3.04 12.20 2.14
CA LEU A 247 -4.49 12.11 2.29
C LEU A 247 -4.95 12.45 3.71
N LEU A 248 -4.22 12.01 4.74
CA LEU A 248 -4.51 12.32 6.14
C LEU A 248 -4.28 13.80 6.43
N GLU A 249 -3.16 14.36 5.96
CA GLU A 249 -2.81 15.78 6.13
C GLU A 249 -3.89 16.70 5.55
N SER A 250 -4.50 16.33 4.42
CA SER A 250 -5.59 17.10 3.81
C SER A 250 -6.88 17.17 4.64
N GLN A 251 -7.02 16.33 5.68
CA GLN A 251 -8.16 16.41 6.61
C GLN A 251 -8.03 17.58 7.59
N GLY A 252 -6.92 18.31 7.57
CA GLY A 252 -6.70 19.57 8.28
C GLY A 252 -6.34 19.45 9.76
N SER A 253 -6.71 18.36 10.43
CA SER A 253 -6.31 18.10 11.82
C SER A 253 -6.14 16.60 12.10
N SER A 254 -5.32 16.27 13.10
CA SER A 254 -5.16 14.90 13.59
C SER A 254 -6.48 14.30 14.08
N THR A 255 -7.36 15.10 14.70
CA THR A 255 -8.70 14.66 15.12
C THR A 255 -9.59 14.30 13.94
N SER A 256 -9.66 15.17 12.92
CA SER A 256 -10.47 14.92 11.72
C SER A 256 -9.98 13.68 10.97
N ALA A 257 -8.67 13.54 10.83
CA ALA A 257 -8.04 12.38 10.20
C ALA A 257 -8.32 11.08 10.97
N LEU A 258 -8.21 11.10 12.30
CA LEU A 258 -8.51 9.95 13.14
C LEU A 258 -10.00 9.57 13.07
N ASN A 259 -10.90 10.55 13.13
CA ASN A 259 -12.35 10.32 13.02
C ASN A 259 -12.75 9.73 11.67
N LEU A 260 -12.07 10.12 10.58
CA LEU A 260 -12.28 9.48 9.28
C LEU A 260 -11.80 8.02 9.30
N LEU A 261 -10.59 7.77 9.80
CA LEU A 261 -10.01 6.43 9.87
C LEU A 261 -10.89 5.48 10.71
N THR A 262 -11.32 5.90 11.89
CA THR A 262 -12.15 5.08 12.79
C THR A 262 -13.53 4.82 12.23
N ARG A 263 -14.16 5.82 11.61
CA ARG A 263 -15.44 5.67 10.92
C ARG A 263 -15.36 4.61 9.84
N VAL A 264 -14.36 4.68 8.96
CA VAL A 264 -14.19 3.70 7.88
C VAL A 264 -13.94 2.31 8.44
N ILE A 265 -13.12 2.17 9.49
CA ILE A 265 -12.85 0.86 10.10
C ILE A 265 -14.10 0.26 10.77
N ASN A 266 -14.94 1.09 11.39
CA ASN A 266 -16.10 0.62 12.15
C ASN A 266 -17.36 0.41 11.29
N GLU A 267 -17.56 1.23 10.25
CA GLU A 267 -18.78 1.19 9.43
C GLU A 267 -18.63 0.29 8.20
N ALA A 268 -17.40 0.00 7.76
CA ALA A 268 -17.19 -0.84 6.60
C ALA A 268 -17.48 -2.32 6.90
N ARG A 269 -18.23 -2.96 6.00
CA ARG A 269 -18.47 -4.41 6.05
C ARG A 269 -17.18 -5.23 5.92
N GLU A 270 -16.26 -4.77 5.06
CA GLU A 270 -14.97 -5.41 4.84
C GLU A 270 -13.86 -4.35 4.84
N VAL A 271 -12.84 -4.59 5.65
CA VAL A 271 -11.68 -3.71 5.81
C VAL A 271 -10.44 -4.38 5.21
N ASN A 272 -9.72 -3.65 4.37
CA ASN A 272 -8.38 -3.99 3.93
C ASN A 272 -7.40 -3.69 5.07
N TRP A 273 -7.20 -4.68 5.94
CA TRP A 273 -6.35 -4.52 7.12
C TRP A 273 -4.90 -4.18 6.81
N LYS A 274 -4.34 -4.63 5.68
CA LYS A 274 -3.00 -4.19 5.25
C LYS A 274 -2.99 -2.67 5.06
N SER A 275 -3.90 -2.15 4.23
CA SER A 275 -4.02 -0.71 3.98
C SER A 275 -4.33 0.08 5.26
N ALA A 276 -5.24 -0.42 6.10
CA ALA A 276 -5.62 0.22 7.36
C ALA A 276 -4.44 0.36 8.32
N LEU A 277 -3.64 -0.69 8.49
CA LEU A 277 -2.50 -0.69 9.42
C LEU A 277 -1.33 0.17 8.92
N ILE A 278 -1.09 0.19 7.61
CA ILE A 278 -0.13 1.11 6.99
C ILE A 278 -0.63 2.56 7.13
N CYS A 279 -1.95 2.79 7.01
CA CYS A 279 -2.56 4.10 7.23
C CYS A 279 -2.41 4.56 8.69
N VAL A 280 -2.64 3.69 9.67
CA VAL A 280 -2.36 3.95 11.10
C VAL A 280 -0.89 4.31 11.31
N SER A 281 0.04 3.58 10.71
CA SER A 281 1.49 3.89 10.81
C SER A 281 1.81 5.26 10.19
N SER A 282 1.14 5.57 9.08
CA SER A 282 1.27 6.86 8.40
C SER A 282 0.74 8.01 9.27
N PHE A 283 -0.41 7.81 9.94
CA PHE A 283 -0.99 8.74 10.91
C PHE A 283 -0.04 9.01 12.09
N VAL A 284 0.50 7.96 12.70
CA VAL A 284 1.45 8.06 13.83
C VAL A 284 2.70 8.83 13.42
N SER A 285 3.24 8.54 12.24
CA SER A 285 4.44 9.24 11.74
C SER A 285 4.18 10.64 11.16
N LEU A 286 2.91 11.08 11.10
CA LEU A 286 2.52 12.39 10.57
C LEU A 286 2.23 13.39 11.71
N TYR A 287 1.53 12.95 12.76
CA TYR A 287 1.09 13.84 13.83
C TYR A 287 1.80 13.53 15.15
N SER A 288 2.34 14.56 15.79
CA SER A 288 3.05 14.42 17.08
C SER A 288 2.14 14.01 18.24
N ASP A 289 0.84 14.27 18.14
CA ASP A 289 -0.18 13.91 19.15
C ASP A 289 -0.89 12.56 18.85
N ALA A 290 -0.47 11.85 17.80
CA ALA A 290 -1.11 10.61 17.35
C ALA A 290 -1.09 9.51 18.43
N ASP A 291 0.04 9.34 19.11
CA ASP A 291 0.22 8.32 20.14
C ASP A 291 -0.80 8.46 21.27
N GLN A 292 -0.98 9.69 21.74
CA GLN A 292 -1.93 10.02 22.80
C GLN A 292 -3.36 9.77 22.32
N LYS A 293 -3.74 10.29 21.15
CA LYS A 293 -5.10 10.15 20.61
C LYS A 293 -5.48 8.69 20.35
N LEU A 294 -4.59 7.89 19.77
CA LEU A 294 -4.83 6.46 19.55
C LEU A 294 -4.92 5.71 20.88
N SER A 295 -4.05 6.03 21.84
CA SER A 295 -4.09 5.41 23.17
C SER A 295 -5.39 5.72 23.92
N ASP A 296 -5.87 6.96 23.83
CA ASP A 296 -7.13 7.39 24.45
C ASP A 296 -8.34 6.73 23.79
N LEU A 297 -8.36 6.66 22.46
CA LEU A 297 -9.38 5.94 21.70
C LEU A 297 -9.43 4.46 22.09
N VAL A 298 -8.27 3.78 22.08
CA VAL A 298 -8.17 2.37 22.46
C VAL A 298 -8.61 2.15 23.91
N ARG A 299 -8.28 3.06 24.82
CA ARG A 299 -8.73 2.96 26.23
C ARG A 299 -10.25 3.06 26.35
N ALA A 300 -10.88 3.97 25.59
CA ALA A 300 -12.33 4.12 25.58
C ALA A 300 -13.02 2.87 25.01
N TRP A 301 -12.58 2.40 23.83
CA TRP A 301 -13.11 1.19 23.20
C TRP A 301 -12.88 -0.08 24.04
N LEU A 302 -11.71 -0.20 24.69
CA LEU A 302 -11.40 -1.34 25.56
C LEU A 302 -12.35 -1.41 26.76
N SER A 303 -12.66 -0.26 27.37
CA SER A 303 -13.60 -0.19 28.49
C SER A 303 -15.01 -0.59 28.04
N GLN A 304 -15.48 -0.04 26.92
CA GLN A 304 -16.79 -0.37 26.33
C GLN A 304 -16.89 -1.86 25.95
N ALA A 305 -15.86 -2.40 25.31
CA ALA A 305 -15.83 -3.78 24.86
C ALA A 305 -15.84 -4.79 26.00
N LEU A 306 -15.24 -4.46 27.15
CA LEU A 306 -15.27 -5.30 28.35
C LEU A 306 -16.61 -5.21 29.08
N GLU A 307 -17.21 -4.02 29.13
CA GLU A 307 -18.52 -3.80 29.76
C GLU A 307 -19.65 -4.50 28.99
N HIS A 308 -19.62 -4.43 27.66
CA HIS A 308 -20.65 -5.01 26.78
C HIS A 308 -20.29 -6.38 26.21
N GLN A 309 -19.10 -6.91 26.53
CA GLN A 309 -18.59 -8.18 26.01
C GLN A 309 -18.59 -8.24 24.48
N GLU A 310 -18.02 -7.21 23.83
CA GLU A 310 -17.92 -7.09 22.38
C GLU A 310 -16.56 -7.61 21.87
N PRO A 311 -16.47 -8.83 21.31
CA PRO A 311 -15.20 -9.42 20.95
C PRO A 311 -14.54 -8.73 19.76
N GLU A 312 -15.33 -8.20 18.82
CA GLU A 312 -14.82 -7.50 17.65
C GLU A 312 -14.16 -6.17 18.03
N THR A 313 -14.82 -5.35 18.85
CA THR A 313 -14.25 -4.10 19.39
C THR A 313 -12.97 -4.37 20.19
N LEU A 314 -12.96 -5.45 21.00
CA LEU A 314 -11.78 -5.86 21.75
C LEU A 314 -10.63 -6.28 20.83
N LEU A 315 -10.92 -6.98 19.74
CA LEU A 315 -9.96 -7.35 18.70
C LEU A 315 -9.32 -6.12 18.05
N LEU A 316 -10.15 -5.12 17.69
CA LEU A 316 -9.68 -3.86 17.13
C LEU A 316 -8.72 -3.12 18.06
N CYS A 317 -9.01 -3.11 19.37
CA CYS A 317 -8.14 -2.50 20.37
C CYS A 317 -6.72 -3.10 20.34
N PHE A 318 -6.63 -4.43 20.31
CA PHE A 318 -5.34 -5.14 20.27
C PHE A 318 -4.60 -4.92 18.94
N VAL A 319 -5.33 -4.91 17.83
CA VAL A 319 -4.76 -4.62 16.50
C VAL A 319 -4.15 -3.21 16.46
N LEU A 320 -4.90 -2.19 16.90
CA LEU A 320 -4.47 -0.80 16.85
C LEU A 320 -3.29 -0.53 17.77
N ILE A 321 -3.31 -1.04 19.01
CA ILE A 321 -2.23 -0.75 19.96
C ILE A 321 -0.92 -1.45 19.60
N ARG A 322 -0.98 -2.63 18.96
CA ARG A 322 0.21 -3.29 18.42
C ARG A 322 0.80 -2.50 17.27
N GLN A 323 -0.06 -1.99 16.39
CA GLN A 323 0.38 -1.15 15.29
C GLN A 323 1.01 0.14 15.81
N LEU A 324 0.42 0.75 16.84
CA LEU A 324 0.99 1.90 17.52
C LEU A 324 2.39 1.58 18.06
N GLY A 325 2.55 0.46 18.79
CA GLY A 325 3.86 0.02 19.30
C GLY A 325 4.87 -0.40 18.22
N HIS A 326 4.45 -0.52 16.95
CA HIS A 326 5.34 -0.70 15.81
C HIS A 326 5.73 0.61 15.14
N ALA A 327 4.78 1.55 15.05
CA ALA A 327 4.97 2.83 14.36
C ALA A 327 5.61 3.89 15.27
N SER A 328 5.42 3.79 16.58
CA SER A 328 5.96 4.71 17.58
C SER A 328 7.07 4.06 18.40
N SER A 329 8.05 4.88 18.77
CA SER A 329 9.10 4.54 19.73
C SER A 329 8.71 4.75 21.19
N THR A 330 7.56 5.37 21.48
CA THR A 330 7.21 5.84 22.83
C THR A 330 6.77 4.73 23.79
N ALA A 331 6.03 3.73 23.30
CA ALA A 331 5.55 2.63 24.13
C ALA A 331 5.40 1.31 23.33
N PRO A 332 6.32 0.35 23.52
CA PRO A 332 6.15 -1.01 23.02
C PRO A 332 4.87 -1.67 23.53
N TYR A 333 4.34 -2.63 22.76
CA TYR A 333 3.16 -3.42 23.14
C TYR A 333 3.27 -4.01 24.56
N ALA A 334 4.46 -4.49 24.94
CA ALA A 334 4.69 -5.07 26.26
C ALA A 334 4.51 -4.09 27.42
N SER A 335 5.01 -2.86 27.27
CA SER A 335 4.79 -1.81 28.27
C SER A 335 3.31 -1.44 28.36
N TRP A 336 2.61 -1.33 27.23
CA TRP A 336 1.17 -1.05 27.24
C TRP A 336 0.38 -2.16 27.92
N PHE A 337 0.66 -3.43 27.60
CA PHE A 337 -0.07 -4.57 28.16
C PHE A 337 0.11 -4.64 29.68
N ARG A 338 1.35 -4.48 30.15
CA ARG A 338 1.68 -4.42 31.59
C ARG A 338 0.98 -3.25 32.28
N ASN A 339 1.03 -2.04 31.71
CA ASN A 339 0.46 -0.85 32.34
C ASN A 339 -1.08 -0.90 32.35
N THR A 340 -1.68 -1.48 31.31
CA THR A 340 -3.13 -1.58 31.18
C THR A 340 -3.70 -2.69 32.05
N PHE A 341 -3.07 -3.86 32.13
CA PHE A 341 -3.68 -5.01 32.81
C PHE A 341 -2.95 -5.43 34.09
N GLY A 342 -1.69 -5.06 34.29
CA GLY A 342 -0.83 -5.61 35.35
C GLY A 342 -1.03 -5.04 36.75
N SER A 343 -1.94 -4.08 36.95
CA SER A 343 -2.22 -3.47 38.25
C SER A 343 -3.72 -3.39 38.54
N LYS A 344 -4.08 -3.62 39.81
CA LYS A 344 -5.46 -3.50 40.31
C LYS A 344 -6.05 -2.10 40.08
N HIS A 345 -5.22 -1.05 40.15
CA HIS A 345 -5.70 0.33 40.13
C HIS A 345 -5.99 0.86 38.72
N ASN A 346 -5.31 0.33 37.71
CA ASN A 346 -5.38 0.85 36.34
C ASN A 346 -6.09 -0.11 35.38
N THR A 347 -6.45 -1.32 35.83
CA THR A 347 -7.05 -2.33 34.96
C THR A 347 -8.48 -1.98 34.56
N PRO A 348 -8.84 -2.12 33.27
CA PRO A 348 -10.23 -2.01 32.84
C PRO A 348 -11.05 -3.24 33.27
N CYS A 349 -10.39 -4.33 33.70
CA CYS A 349 -11.04 -5.51 34.28
C CYS A 349 -11.46 -5.26 35.73
N ARG A 350 -12.52 -4.47 35.93
CA ARG A 350 -13.03 -4.05 37.26
C ARG A 350 -13.75 -5.16 38.03
N THR A 351 -14.19 -6.21 37.35
CA THR A 351 -14.95 -7.32 37.95
C THR A 351 -14.33 -8.67 37.59
N PRO A 352 -14.58 -9.74 38.38
CA PRO A 352 -14.19 -11.10 38.00
C PRO A 352 -14.73 -11.50 36.62
N ALA A 353 -15.94 -11.07 36.27
CA ALA A 353 -16.53 -11.32 34.95
C ALA A 353 -15.74 -10.67 33.82
N HIS A 354 -15.29 -9.42 33.97
CA HIS A 354 -14.43 -8.77 32.97
C HIS A 354 -13.10 -9.50 32.81
N PHE A 355 -12.53 -10.02 33.90
CA PHE A 355 -11.29 -10.79 33.85
C PHE A 355 -11.49 -12.11 33.10
N SER A 356 -12.51 -12.90 33.45
CA SER A 356 -12.81 -14.17 32.77
C SER A 356 -13.12 -13.95 31.28
N TYR A 357 -13.83 -12.87 30.94
CA TYR A 357 -14.08 -12.49 29.56
C TYR A 357 -12.79 -12.12 28.81
N LEU A 358 -11.93 -11.28 29.39
CA LEU A 358 -10.61 -10.97 28.81
C LEU A 358 -9.76 -12.24 28.61
N LEU A 359 -9.71 -13.12 29.60
CA LEU A 359 -8.92 -14.34 29.54
C LEU A 359 -9.43 -15.29 28.44
N SER A 360 -10.75 -15.43 28.32
CA SER A 360 -11.39 -16.18 27.23
C SER A 360 -11.02 -15.60 25.86
N PHE A 361 -11.10 -14.28 25.70
CA PHE A 361 -10.68 -13.59 24.48
C PHE A 361 -9.20 -13.82 24.16
N LEU A 362 -8.30 -13.62 25.14
CA LEU A 362 -6.87 -13.84 24.96
C LEU A 362 -6.56 -15.29 24.59
N ASN A 363 -7.30 -16.25 25.15
CA ASN A 363 -7.17 -17.67 24.83
C ASN A 363 -7.52 -17.95 23.35
N GLN A 364 -8.58 -17.33 22.82
CA GLN A 364 -8.95 -17.44 21.41
C GLN A 364 -7.87 -16.86 20.48
N LEU A 365 -7.17 -15.81 20.92
CA LEU A 365 -6.09 -15.22 20.14
C LEU A 365 -4.84 -16.09 20.03
N VAL A 366 -4.53 -16.93 21.03
CA VAL A 366 -3.26 -17.68 21.15
C VAL A 366 -2.81 -18.36 19.84
N GLN A 367 -3.75 -18.91 19.07
CA GLN A 367 -3.45 -19.59 17.81
C GLN A 367 -2.94 -18.65 16.70
N HIS A 368 -3.33 -17.38 16.74
CA HIS A 368 -3.00 -16.32 15.78
C HIS A 368 -1.88 -15.38 16.27
N GLU A 369 -1.47 -15.49 17.54
CA GLU A 369 -0.49 -14.59 18.14
C GLU A 369 0.93 -14.84 17.62
N PRO A 370 1.68 -13.77 17.25
CA PRO A 370 3.10 -13.89 17.00
C PRO A 370 3.87 -14.16 18.30
N LEU A 371 5.03 -14.83 18.18
CA LEU A 371 5.83 -15.29 19.33
C LEU A 371 6.15 -14.19 20.36
N HIS A 372 6.41 -12.96 19.91
CA HIS A 372 6.74 -11.85 20.81
C HIS A 372 5.55 -11.38 21.66
N CYS A 373 4.32 -11.47 21.14
CA CYS A 373 3.11 -11.16 21.88
C CYS A 373 2.80 -12.26 22.91
N LEU A 374 2.95 -13.53 22.55
CA LEU A 374 2.80 -14.64 23.50
C LEU A 374 3.77 -14.52 24.68
N LYS A 375 5.04 -14.17 24.41
CA LYS A 375 6.03 -13.89 25.47
C LYS A 375 5.59 -12.74 26.37
N THR A 376 5.10 -11.66 25.78
CA THR A 376 4.56 -10.52 26.53
C THR A 376 3.42 -10.96 27.46
N HIS A 377 2.45 -11.72 26.96
CA HIS A 377 1.32 -12.22 27.74
C HIS A 377 1.75 -13.13 28.88
N HIS A 378 2.75 -13.99 28.65
CA HIS A 378 3.27 -14.92 29.65
C HIS A 378 4.10 -14.23 30.75
N GLU A 379 4.93 -13.25 30.37
CA GLU A 379 5.85 -12.52 31.25
C GLU A 379 5.14 -11.40 32.04
N MET A 380 4.10 -10.80 31.45
CA MET A 380 3.38 -9.66 32.03
C MET A 380 1.88 -9.99 32.17
N PRO A 381 1.49 -11.01 32.95
CA PRO A 381 0.09 -11.45 33.01
C PRO A 381 -0.83 -10.36 33.60
N PRO A 382 -2.12 -10.35 33.20
CA PRO A 382 -3.11 -9.48 33.82
C PRO A 382 -3.21 -9.68 35.33
N TYR A 383 -3.52 -8.61 36.06
CA TYR A 383 -3.85 -8.66 37.48
C TYR A 383 -5.08 -9.54 37.69
N VAL A 384 -4.96 -10.52 38.58
CA VAL A 384 -5.95 -11.58 38.78
C VAL A 384 -6.63 -11.47 40.16
N PRO A 385 -7.98 -11.49 40.23
CA PRO A 385 -8.70 -11.68 41.48
C PRO A 385 -8.35 -13.03 42.11
N GLU A 386 -8.32 -13.11 43.45
CA GLU A 386 -7.85 -14.31 44.17
C GLU A 386 -8.55 -15.61 43.74
N LYS A 387 -9.85 -15.52 43.45
CA LYS A 387 -10.70 -16.65 43.06
C LYS A 387 -10.38 -17.22 41.67
N LEU A 388 -9.66 -16.48 40.82
CA LEU A 388 -9.37 -16.84 39.43
C LEU A 388 -7.89 -17.15 39.20
N ARG A 389 -7.10 -17.33 40.28
CA ARG A 389 -5.66 -17.63 40.19
C ARG A 389 -5.36 -18.94 39.45
N SER A 390 -6.21 -19.96 39.63
CA SER A 390 -6.09 -21.24 38.92
C SER A 390 -6.27 -21.06 37.41
N GLU A 391 -7.32 -20.33 36.99
CA GLU A 391 -7.57 -20.04 35.56
C GLU A 391 -6.39 -19.33 34.89
N LEU A 392 -5.80 -18.35 35.58
CA LEU A 392 -4.60 -17.67 35.07
C LEU A 392 -3.41 -18.64 34.96
N SER A 393 -3.22 -19.52 35.96
CA SER A 393 -2.13 -20.49 35.96
C SER A 393 -2.23 -21.45 34.77
N ASP A 394 -3.43 -21.97 34.51
CA ASP A 394 -3.71 -22.88 33.40
C ASP A 394 -3.45 -22.19 32.05
N TRP A 395 -3.93 -20.96 31.90
CA TRP A 395 -3.65 -20.15 30.70
C TRP A 395 -2.17 -19.88 30.49
N ARG A 396 -1.41 -19.55 31.55
CA ARG A 396 0.05 -19.35 31.45
C ARG A 396 0.77 -20.64 31.03
N MET A 397 0.34 -21.80 31.51
CA MET A 397 0.91 -23.08 31.09
C MET A 397 0.64 -23.36 29.60
N MET A 398 -0.56 -23.03 29.11
CA MET A 398 -0.87 -23.11 27.67
C MET A 398 0.03 -22.18 26.85
N LEU A 399 0.19 -20.92 27.27
CA LEU A 399 1.10 -19.99 26.62
C LEU A 399 2.54 -20.51 26.58
N PHE A 400 3.03 -21.02 27.71
CA PHE A 400 4.39 -21.58 27.80
C PHE A 400 4.59 -22.74 26.81
N THR A 401 3.62 -23.65 26.75
CA THR A 401 3.63 -24.77 25.80
C THR A 401 3.63 -24.26 24.36
N ARG A 402 2.73 -23.33 24.02
CA ARG A 402 2.68 -22.73 22.68
C ARG A 402 3.96 -21.99 22.30
N ILE A 403 4.57 -21.26 23.23
CA ILE A 403 5.85 -20.57 23.04
C ILE A 403 6.95 -21.59 22.75
N LYS A 404 6.99 -22.69 23.51
CA LYS A 404 7.95 -23.79 23.30
C LYS A 404 7.75 -24.40 21.92
N ASP A 405 6.52 -24.69 21.52
CA ASP A 405 6.19 -25.26 20.21
C ASP A 405 6.60 -24.33 19.07
N LEU A 406 6.24 -23.05 19.12
CA LEU A 406 6.61 -22.06 18.10
C LEU A 406 8.11 -21.78 18.05
N SER A 407 8.79 -21.83 19.20
CA SER A 407 10.25 -21.69 19.26
C SER A 407 10.97 -22.90 18.66
N ASN A 408 10.37 -24.09 18.74
CA ASN A 408 10.87 -25.31 18.11
C ASN A 408 10.41 -25.44 16.64
N SER A 409 9.29 -24.83 16.26
CA SER A 409 8.64 -24.90 14.96
C SER A 409 9.16 -23.87 13.95
N ASN A 410 10.07 -22.97 14.32
CA ASN A 410 10.69 -22.06 13.37
C ASN A 410 11.86 -22.76 12.66
N PRO A 411 11.73 -23.14 11.37
CA PRO A 411 12.83 -23.73 10.60
C PRO A 411 13.85 -22.67 10.16
N GLY A 412 13.59 -21.39 10.47
CA GLY A 412 14.45 -20.27 10.10
C GLY A 412 15.73 -20.27 10.93
N GLY A 413 16.86 -20.40 10.22
CA GLY A 413 18.19 -20.31 10.76
C GLY A 413 18.52 -18.97 11.44
N ILE A 414 19.78 -18.80 11.83
CA ILE A 414 20.34 -17.56 12.36
C ILE A 414 20.14 -16.40 11.38
N PHE A 415 20.26 -16.68 10.08
CA PHE A 415 20.07 -15.69 9.02
C PHE A 415 18.74 -15.88 8.29
N PRO A 416 18.15 -14.81 7.72
CA PRO A 416 16.97 -14.92 6.88
C PRO A 416 17.24 -15.85 5.68
N SER A 417 16.31 -16.77 5.41
CA SER A 417 16.34 -17.60 4.21
C SER A 417 15.98 -16.74 3.00
N GLU A 418 16.80 -16.80 1.95
CA GLU A 418 16.45 -16.27 0.64
C GLU A 418 15.49 -17.26 -0.03
N GLN A 419 14.42 -16.71 -0.64
CA GLN A 419 13.20 -17.40 -1.10
C GLN A 419 13.36 -18.87 -1.50
N GLY A 420 12.57 -19.74 -0.86
CA GLY A 420 12.49 -21.18 -1.14
C GLY A 420 12.33 -22.02 0.13
N THR A 421 11.63 -23.16 0.03
CA THR A 421 11.57 -24.19 1.08
C THR A 421 12.91 -24.91 1.19
N ARG A 422 13.83 -24.40 2.02
CA ARG A 422 15.08 -25.08 2.37
C ARG A 422 14.82 -26.11 3.48
N THR A 423 15.50 -27.25 3.43
CA THR A 423 15.51 -28.18 4.57
C THR A 423 16.31 -27.58 5.73
N GLN A 424 16.09 -28.07 6.95
CA GLN A 424 16.77 -27.57 8.15
C GLN A 424 18.30 -27.69 8.03
N GLU A 425 18.81 -28.76 7.43
CA GLU A 425 20.24 -28.98 7.19
C GLU A 425 20.83 -27.94 6.22
N GLN A 426 20.14 -27.67 5.12
CA GLN A 426 20.54 -26.63 4.15
C GLN A 426 20.56 -25.24 4.78
N GLN A 427 19.60 -24.98 5.69
CA GLN A 427 19.54 -23.72 6.40
C GLN A 427 20.70 -23.56 7.41
N VAL A 428 21.00 -24.62 8.17
CA VAL A 428 22.15 -24.63 9.11
C VAL A 428 23.46 -24.39 8.34
N GLN A 429 23.64 -25.07 7.20
CA GLN A 429 24.83 -24.90 6.38
C GLN A 429 24.97 -23.47 5.83
N SER A 430 23.87 -22.89 5.34
CA SER A 430 23.84 -21.50 4.86
C SER A 430 24.16 -20.51 5.98
N ASP A 431 23.70 -20.76 7.20
CA ASP A 431 24.00 -19.89 8.34
C ASP A 431 25.48 -19.91 8.71
N VAL A 432 26.10 -21.10 8.72
CA VAL A 432 27.53 -21.26 9.00
C VAL A 432 28.35 -20.55 7.92
N GLU A 433 27.98 -20.68 6.65
CA GLU A 433 28.65 -20.01 5.54
C GLU A 433 28.54 -18.48 5.62
N LYS A 434 27.34 -17.95 5.88
CA LYS A 434 27.13 -16.50 6.06
C LYS A 434 27.91 -15.96 7.27
N ALA A 435 27.96 -16.72 8.37
CA ALA A 435 28.74 -16.34 9.56
C ALA A 435 30.24 -16.29 9.27
N ILE A 436 30.78 -17.28 8.56
CA ILE A 436 32.21 -17.32 8.18
C ILE A 436 32.54 -16.19 7.20
N ALA A 437 31.74 -16.00 6.15
CA ALA A 437 31.94 -14.95 5.17
C ALA A 437 31.92 -13.55 5.80
N HIS A 438 30.98 -13.32 6.73
CA HIS A 438 30.94 -12.07 7.48
C HIS A 438 32.20 -11.91 8.34
N PHE A 439 32.59 -12.93 9.10
CA PHE A 439 33.77 -12.87 9.95
C PHE A 439 35.07 -12.67 9.16
N GLU A 440 35.15 -13.23 7.95
CA GLU A 440 36.28 -13.04 7.06
C GLU A 440 36.48 -11.57 6.69
N SER A 441 35.37 -10.86 6.38
CA SER A 441 35.37 -9.45 6.02
C SER A 441 35.54 -8.50 7.22
N SER A 442 34.89 -8.78 8.36
CA SER A 442 34.80 -7.85 9.49
C SER A 442 35.75 -8.17 10.65
N LYS A 443 36.29 -9.39 10.71
CA LYS A 443 37.03 -9.96 11.85
C LYS A 443 36.26 -9.89 13.19
N ARG A 444 34.93 -9.77 13.15
CA ARG A 444 34.04 -9.73 14.31
C ARG A 444 32.92 -10.76 14.17
N VAL A 445 32.50 -11.35 15.29
CA VAL A 445 31.35 -12.26 15.31
C VAL A 445 30.08 -11.46 14.99
N HIS A 446 29.30 -11.94 14.02
CA HIS A 446 28.08 -11.26 13.61
C HIS A 446 27.07 -11.16 14.77
N GLU A 447 26.40 -10.00 14.91
CA GLU A 447 25.45 -9.74 16.00
C GLU A 447 24.31 -10.77 16.09
N LEU A 448 23.76 -11.20 14.94
CA LEU A 448 22.75 -12.26 14.87
C LEU A 448 23.23 -13.60 15.43
N VAL A 449 24.50 -13.97 15.26
CA VAL A 449 25.07 -15.19 15.83
C VAL A 449 25.12 -15.09 17.35
N MET A 450 25.57 -13.96 17.89
CA MET A 450 25.59 -13.70 19.33
C MET A 450 24.18 -13.65 19.93
N LYS A 451 23.23 -13.02 19.22
CA LYS A 451 21.82 -13.00 19.59
C LYS A 451 21.21 -14.39 19.55
N ALA A 452 21.56 -15.23 18.58
CA ALA A 452 21.10 -16.62 18.51
C ALA A 452 21.64 -17.45 19.67
N ALA A 453 22.90 -17.25 20.08
CA ALA A 453 23.49 -17.93 21.24
C ALA A 453 22.77 -17.61 22.56
N ILE A 454 22.06 -16.47 22.66
CA ILE A 454 21.29 -16.07 23.85
C ILE A 454 19.81 -16.44 23.68
N CYS A 455 19.20 -16.05 22.55
CA CYS A 455 17.76 -16.13 22.33
C CYS A 455 17.29 -17.45 21.72
N ARG A 456 18.20 -18.25 21.13
CA ARG A 456 17.91 -19.50 20.41
C ARG A 456 18.91 -20.61 20.78
N LYS A 457 19.25 -20.69 22.08
CA LYS A 457 20.31 -21.56 22.62
C LYS A 457 20.23 -23.01 22.12
N LYS A 458 19.04 -23.63 22.07
CA LYS A 458 18.87 -25.01 21.57
C LYS A 458 19.26 -25.18 20.09
N TYR A 459 18.89 -24.24 19.22
CA TYR A 459 19.30 -24.28 17.81
C TYR A 459 20.81 -24.07 17.69
N PHE A 460 21.34 -23.09 18.44
CA PHE A 460 22.76 -22.77 18.46
C PHE A 460 23.62 -23.97 18.90
N ASP A 461 23.29 -24.57 20.04
CA ASP A 461 24.05 -25.67 20.64
C ASP A 461 23.87 -26.99 19.88
N SER A 462 22.67 -27.30 19.38
CA SER A 462 22.36 -28.61 18.77
C SER A 462 22.52 -28.67 17.25
N HIS A 463 22.58 -27.53 16.56
CA HIS A 463 22.66 -27.50 15.08
C HIS A 463 23.82 -26.63 14.59
N PHE A 464 23.88 -25.36 14.99
CA PHE A 464 24.89 -24.42 14.48
C PHE A 464 26.31 -24.76 14.92
N ILE A 465 26.54 -25.00 16.23
CA ILE A 465 27.87 -25.37 16.75
C ILE A 465 28.36 -26.69 16.16
N PRO A 466 27.58 -27.79 16.17
CA PRO A 466 28.00 -29.03 15.53
C PRO A 466 28.37 -28.86 14.05
N ALA A 467 27.57 -28.12 13.27
CA ALA A 467 27.86 -27.86 11.86
C ALA A 467 29.09 -26.96 11.64
N LEU A 468 29.30 -25.96 12.50
CA LEU A 468 30.50 -25.11 12.47
C LEU A 468 31.78 -25.90 12.82
N LEU A 469 31.67 -26.95 13.64
CA LEU A 469 32.78 -27.82 14.04
C LEU A 469 32.98 -29.02 13.10
N ILE A 470 32.39 -29.01 11.90
CA ILE A 470 32.71 -30.01 10.86
C ILE A 470 33.97 -29.54 10.10
N PRO A 471 35.06 -30.34 10.09
CA PRO A 471 36.24 -30.04 9.29
C PRO A 471 35.91 -29.99 7.79
N ARG A 472 36.28 -28.91 7.10
CA ARG A 472 36.06 -28.75 5.65
C ARG A 472 37.24 -29.30 4.84
N SER A 473 36.99 -29.70 3.61
CA SER A 473 38.03 -30.04 2.64
C SER A 473 38.90 -28.82 2.33
N GLY A 474 40.20 -28.88 2.61
CA GLY A 474 41.13 -27.76 2.42
C GLY A 474 41.37 -26.88 3.66
N TRP A 475 41.10 -27.40 4.86
CA TRP A 475 41.38 -26.72 6.13
C TRP A 475 42.81 -26.18 6.21
N ARG A 476 42.95 -24.94 6.71
CA ARG A 476 44.24 -24.33 7.06
C ARG A 476 44.17 -23.88 8.52
N ALA A 477 45.27 -24.06 9.25
CA ALA A 477 45.36 -23.73 10.68
C ALA A 477 45.00 -22.27 11.04
N ASN A 478 44.87 -21.36 10.07
CA ASN A 478 44.50 -19.95 10.29
C ASN A 478 43.42 -19.47 9.31
N ASP A 479 42.50 -20.35 8.92
CA ASP A 479 41.36 -19.99 8.07
C ASP A 479 40.29 -19.16 8.83
N ALA A 480 39.31 -18.62 8.08
CA ALA A 480 38.25 -17.80 8.65
C ALA A 480 37.36 -18.59 9.64
N GLN A 481 37.16 -19.88 9.41
CA GLN A 481 36.37 -20.77 10.27
C GLN A 481 37.05 -20.98 11.62
N THR A 482 38.34 -21.31 11.63
CA THR A 482 39.13 -21.54 12.86
C THR A 482 39.19 -20.28 13.71
N ARG A 483 39.40 -19.11 13.10
CA ARG A 483 39.40 -17.83 13.84
C ARG A 483 38.02 -17.43 14.39
N LEU A 484 36.95 -17.80 13.70
CA LEU A 484 35.58 -17.62 14.21
C LEU A 484 35.34 -18.53 15.42
N ILE A 485 35.76 -19.79 15.35
CA ILE A 485 35.67 -20.74 16.46
C ILE A 485 36.48 -20.25 17.67
N ASP A 486 37.72 -19.78 17.47
CA ASP A 486 38.56 -19.20 18.54
C ASP A 486 37.88 -17.99 19.21
N SER A 487 37.24 -17.14 18.41
CA SER A 487 36.50 -15.99 18.93
C SER A 487 35.29 -16.41 19.75
N LEU A 488 34.60 -17.48 19.36
CA LEU A 488 33.49 -18.05 20.13
C LEU A 488 33.97 -18.78 21.40
N LEU A 489 35.14 -19.42 21.37
CA LEU A 489 35.79 -20.01 22.54
C LEU A 489 36.12 -18.95 23.60
N LYS A 490 36.73 -17.83 23.18
CA LYS A 490 37.05 -16.71 24.08
C LYS A 490 35.84 -16.11 24.79
N VAL A 491 34.67 -16.15 24.15
CA VAL A 491 33.40 -15.63 24.68
C VAL A 491 32.59 -16.74 25.40
N GLY A 492 33.17 -17.94 25.56
CA GLY A 492 32.55 -19.06 26.26
C GLY A 492 31.33 -19.65 25.56
N LYS A 493 31.24 -19.52 24.23
CA LYS A 493 30.15 -20.06 23.40
C LYS A 493 30.49 -21.41 22.75
N VAL A 494 31.77 -21.77 22.75
CA VAL A 494 32.29 -23.11 22.40
C VAL A 494 33.07 -23.60 23.61
N SER A 495 32.93 -24.87 23.99
CA SER A 495 33.69 -25.43 25.10
C SER A 495 35.11 -25.82 24.67
N VAL A 496 36.05 -25.84 25.63
CA VAL A 496 37.44 -26.26 25.36
C VAL A 496 37.49 -27.67 24.77
N GLY A 497 36.70 -28.61 25.31
CA GLY A 497 36.63 -29.98 24.79
C GLY A 497 36.09 -30.08 23.37
N GLN A 498 35.11 -29.23 22.98
CA GLN A 498 34.61 -29.17 21.60
C GLN A 498 35.68 -28.64 20.63
N PHE A 499 36.47 -27.66 21.07
CA PHE A 499 37.55 -27.08 20.29
C PHE A 499 38.70 -28.08 20.07
N GLU A 500 39.12 -28.78 21.12
CA GLU A 500 40.18 -29.80 21.05
C GLU A 500 39.78 -30.96 20.14
N ALA A 501 38.54 -31.44 20.25
CA ALA A 501 38.01 -32.49 19.38
C ALA A 501 37.99 -32.07 17.90
N PHE A 502 37.57 -30.83 17.61
CA PHE A 502 37.63 -30.28 16.25
C PHE A 502 39.07 -30.21 15.72
N HIS A 503 40.01 -29.72 16.53
CA HIS A 503 41.41 -29.61 16.13
C HIS A 503 42.03 -30.99 15.85
N ALA A 504 41.72 -32.00 16.68
CA ALA A 504 42.16 -33.39 16.46
C ALA A 504 41.63 -33.94 15.12
N LEU A 505 40.34 -33.76 14.83
CA LEU A 505 39.73 -34.20 13.56
C LEU A 505 40.31 -33.48 12.33
N CYS A 506 40.66 -32.20 12.46
CA CYS A 506 41.34 -31.45 11.41
C CYS A 506 42.76 -31.97 11.15
N LEU A 507 43.48 -32.37 12.19
CA LEU A 507 44.82 -32.97 12.07
C LEU A 507 44.76 -34.34 11.40
N GLU A 508 43.83 -35.21 11.79
CA GLU A 508 43.64 -36.54 11.17
C GLU A 508 43.39 -36.43 9.66
N ARG A 509 42.52 -35.49 9.24
CA ARG A 509 42.20 -35.27 7.82
C ARG A 509 43.30 -34.57 7.00
N LYS A 510 44.36 -34.09 7.64
CA LYS A 510 45.53 -33.52 6.94
C LYS A 510 46.49 -34.61 6.45
N TYR A 511 46.42 -35.81 7.02
CA TYR A 511 47.29 -36.96 6.73
C TYR A 511 46.62 -38.08 5.91
N THR A 512 45.33 -37.92 5.59
CA THR A 512 44.59 -38.68 4.57
C THR A 512 44.42 -37.83 3.33
#